data_AF-A0A495ZS23-F1
#
_entry.id   AF-A0A495ZS23-F1
#
_cell.length_a   1.000
_cell.length_b   1.000
_cell.length_c   1.000
_cell.angle_alpha   90.00
_cell.angle_beta   90.00
_cell.angle_gamma   90.00
#
_symmetry.space_group_name_H-M   'P 1'
#
loop_
_entity.id
_entity.type
_entity.pdbx_description
1 polymer ?
#
loop_
_entity_poly.entity_id
_entity_poly.type
_entity_poly.pdbx_seq_one_letter_code
_entity_poly.pdbx_strand_id
1 'polypeptide(L)'
;MNRRFEYIALFAIHVLILAVIGCATHTIEHDQGVEAFYSPWLNQSFEEFLEKNPDPKQSIPIGQGNYRHTFVYDIESQLEIVINLLATLGETNTGHDDYYHIYVYVNSAGVIYKMDYRRMSEEW
;
A
#
# COMPACT_ATOMS: atom_id res chain seq x y z
N MET A 1 6.65 -16.36 47.22
CA MET A 1 6.08 -16.45 45.85
C MET A 1 7.17 -16.94 44.91
N ASN A 2 6.90 -18.00 44.16
CA ASN A 2 7.91 -18.73 43.39
C ASN A 2 8.27 -17.95 42.12
N ARG A 3 9.44 -17.30 42.10
CA ARG A 3 9.97 -16.54 40.94
C ARG A 3 9.90 -17.31 39.62
N ARG A 4 9.92 -18.65 39.66
CA ARG A 4 9.77 -19.52 38.48
C ARG A 4 8.42 -19.35 37.75
N PHE A 5 7.32 -19.13 38.47
CA PHE A 5 6.01 -18.95 37.84
C PHE A 5 5.88 -17.58 37.15
N GLU A 6 6.53 -16.54 37.68
CA GLU A 6 6.54 -15.20 37.07
C GLU A 6 7.25 -15.19 35.72
N TYR A 7 8.38 -15.90 35.59
CA TYR A 7 9.09 -16.02 34.31
C TYR A 7 8.28 -16.77 33.25
N ILE A 8 7.56 -17.83 33.64
CA ILE A 8 6.72 -18.60 32.71
C ILE A 8 5.54 -17.74 32.23
N ALA A 9 4.92 -16.96 33.12
CA ALA A 9 3.86 -16.03 32.76
C ALA A 9 4.35 -14.94 31.80
N LEU A 10 5.52 -14.35 32.07
CA LEU A 10 6.14 -13.35 31.19
C LEU A 10 6.47 -13.92 29.81
N PHE A 11 6.99 -15.14 29.75
CA PHE A 11 7.28 -15.82 28.49
C PHE A 11 6.01 -16.10 27.67
N ALA A 12 4.95 -16.59 28.32
CA ALA A 12 3.66 -16.84 27.66
C ALA A 12 3.04 -15.55 27.10
N ILE A 13 3.13 -14.44 27.83
CA ILE A 13 2.65 -13.12 27.35
C ILE A 13 3.46 -12.66 26.12
N HIS A 14 4.78 -12.82 26.12
CA HIS A 14 5.61 -12.45 24.96
C HIS A 14 5.30 -13.30 23.72
N VAL A 15 5.10 -14.61 23.89
CA VAL A 15 4.70 -15.50 22.78
C VAL A 15 3.32 -15.11 22.25
N LEU A 16 2.38 -14.74 23.12
CA LEU A 16 1.05 -14.30 22.71
C LEU A 16 1.10 -12.98 21.93
N ILE A 17 1.90 -12.01 22.38
CA ILE A 17 2.11 -10.73 21.66
C ILE A 17 2.73 -10.99 20.28
N LEU A 18 3.76 -11.84 20.20
CA LEU A 18 4.38 -12.21 18.92
C LEU A 18 3.42 -12.95 18.00
N ALA A 19 2.56 -13.81 18.52
CA ALA A 19 1.54 -14.50 17.74
C ALA A 19 0.45 -13.54 17.25
N VAL A 20 0.04 -12.56 18.04
CA VAL A 20 -0.94 -11.53 17.63
C VAL A 20 -0.35 -10.61 16.57
N ILE A 21 0.91 -10.20 16.70
CA ILE A 21 1.61 -9.41 15.67
C ILE A 21 1.78 -10.25 14.40
N GLY A 22 2.25 -11.49 14.53
CA GLY A 22 2.41 -12.44 13.42
C GLY A 22 1.10 -12.73 12.68
N CYS A 23 -0.01 -12.83 13.41
CA CYS A 23 -1.34 -13.03 12.84
C CYS A 23 -1.85 -11.75 12.15
N ALA A 24 -1.65 -10.56 12.74
CA ALA A 24 -1.98 -9.29 12.10
C ALA A 24 -1.16 -9.04 10.81
N THR A 25 0.08 -9.53 10.74
CA THR A 25 0.88 -9.49 9.51
C THR A 25 0.46 -10.55 8.47
N HIS A 26 -0.17 -11.65 8.89
CA HIS A 26 -0.63 -12.72 7.99
C HIS A 26 -1.98 -12.44 7.33
N THR A 27 -2.80 -11.54 7.90
CA THR A 27 -4.09 -11.11 7.32
C THR A 27 -3.94 -10.09 6.20
N ILE A 28 -2.73 -9.62 5.91
CA ILE A 28 -2.42 -9.02 4.62
C ILE A 28 -2.11 -10.19 3.69
N GLU A 29 -3.17 -10.91 3.33
CA GLU A 29 -3.13 -11.93 2.30
C GLU A 29 -2.47 -11.30 1.06
N HIS A 30 -1.36 -11.93 0.68
CA HIS A 30 -0.68 -11.73 -0.59
C HIS A 30 -1.69 -11.95 -1.72
N ASP A 31 -2.36 -10.88 -2.14
CA ASP A 31 -3.00 -10.81 -3.43
C ASP A 31 -1.87 -10.77 -4.45
N GLN A 32 -1.66 -11.89 -5.14
CA GLN A 32 -0.50 -12.12 -5.98
C GLN A 32 -0.43 -11.05 -7.09
N GLY A 33 0.60 -10.20 -7.04
CA GLY A 33 0.99 -9.29 -8.12
C GLY A 33 1.04 -7.80 -7.80
N VAL A 34 1.00 -7.40 -6.52
CA VAL A 34 1.06 -5.99 -6.12
C VAL A 34 2.27 -5.75 -5.21
N GLU A 35 3.23 -4.97 -5.68
CA GLU A 35 4.40 -4.59 -4.90
C GLU A 35 4.14 -3.28 -4.15
N ALA A 36 4.39 -3.29 -2.84
CA ALA A 36 4.35 -2.08 -2.02
C ALA A 36 5.62 -1.27 -2.29
N PHE A 37 5.47 0.00 -2.64
CA PHE A 37 6.60 0.87 -2.96
C PHE A 37 6.69 2.06 -2.00
N TYR A 38 7.91 2.58 -1.83
CA TYR A 38 8.11 3.79 -1.07
C TYR A 38 7.67 5.00 -1.89
N SER A 39 6.70 5.75 -1.37
CA SER A 39 6.14 6.93 -2.04
C SER A 39 6.27 8.15 -1.13
N PRO A 40 6.67 9.33 -1.67
CA PRO A 40 6.67 10.58 -0.90
C PRO A 40 5.26 10.98 -0.44
N TRP A 41 4.21 10.39 -1.02
CA TRP A 41 2.81 10.62 -0.69
C TRP A 41 2.34 9.86 0.56
N LEU A 42 3.14 8.94 1.11
CA LEU A 42 2.78 8.25 2.35
C LEU A 42 2.66 9.24 3.51
N ASN A 43 1.63 9.04 4.33
CA ASN A 43 1.25 9.90 5.45
C ASN A 43 0.85 11.34 5.05
N GLN A 44 0.60 11.61 3.77
CA GLN A 44 0.07 12.89 3.29
C GLN A 44 -1.46 12.87 3.22
N SER A 45 -2.05 14.05 3.09
CA SER A 45 -3.49 14.21 2.85
C SER A 45 -3.85 13.67 1.47
N PHE A 46 -4.94 12.90 1.39
CA PHE A 46 -5.46 12.45 0.10
C PHE A 46 -6.03 13.60 -0.74
N GLU A 47 -6.49 14.69 -0.10
CA GLU A 47 -6.96 15.88 -0.82
C GLU A 47 -5.82 16.54 -1.60
N GLU A 48 -4.68 16.78 -0.95
CA GLU A 48 -3.47 17.33 -1.59
C GLU A 48 -2.94 16.41 -2.72
N PHE A 49 -3.09 15.10 -2.53
CA PHE A 49 -2.76 14.12 -3.55
C PHE A 49 -3.65 14.27 -4.78
N LEU A 50 -4.97 14.45 -4.60
CA LEU A 50 -5.94 14.62 -5.68
C LEU A 50 -5.78 15.95 -6.44
N GLU A 51 -5.28 17.01 -5.80
CA GLU A 51 -4.98 18.28 -6.49
C GLU A 51 -3.95 18.09 -7.60
N LYS A 52 -2.98 17.18 -7.39
CA LYS A 52 -1.92 16.87 -8.34
C LYS A 52 -2.24 15.67 -9.22
N ASN A 53 -3.13 14.80 -8.77
CA ASN A 53 -3.51 13.55 -9.42
C ASN A 53 -5.03 13.45 -9.45
N PRO A 54 -5.69 14.29 -10.26
CA PRO A 54 -7.14 14.25 -10.37
C PRO A 54 -7.59 12.93 -11.02
N ASP A 55 -8.80 12.50 -10.70
CA ASP A 55 -9.52 11.41 -11.38
C ASP A 55 -9.07 9.97 -11.08
N PRO A 56 -9.34 9.44 -9.86
CA PRO A 56 -9.29 8.00 -9.65
C PRO A 56 -10.33 7.31 -10.53
N LYS A 57 -9.91 6.30 -11.30
CA LYS A 57 -10.79 5.48 -12.13
C LYS A 57 -11.78 4.67 -11.29
N GLN A 58 -11.36 4.26 -10.10
CA GLN A 58 -12.19 3.50 -9.18
C GLN A 58 -11.91 3.87 -7.73
N SER A 59 -12.95 3.87 -6.91
CA SER A 59 -12.86 4.03 -5.46
C SER A 59 -13.67 2.93 -4.78
N ILE A 60 -13.00 2.04 -4.04
CA ILE A 60 -13.64 0.90 -3.37
C ILE A 60 -13.53 1.07 -1.86
N PRO A 61 -14.65 0.99 -1.10
CA PRO A 61 -14.58 0.92 0.34
C PRO A 61 -13.96 -0.42 0.78
N ILE A 62 -12.99 -0.38 1.68
CA ILE A 62 -12.27 -1.57 2.19
C ILE A 62 -12.50 -1.80 3.69
N GLY A 63 -13.51 -1.14 4.26
CA GLY A 63 -13.97 -1.31 5.64
C GLY A 63 -13.47 -0.23 6.60
N GLN A 64 -14.17 -0.07 7.73
CA GLN A 64 -13.85 0.90 8.80
C GLN A 64 -13.70 2.37 8.32
N GLY A 65 -14.38 2.73 7.24
CA GLY A 65 -14.28 4.06 6.63
C GLY A 65 -13.02 4.28 5.77
N ASN A 66 -12.25 3.23 5.52
CA ASN A 66 -11.08 3.27 4.65
C ASN A 66 -11.49 2.98 3.21
N TYR A 67 -10.72 3.55 2.27
CA TYR A 67 -10.94 3.41 0.83
C TYR A 67 -9.66 3.01 0.12
N ARG A 68 -9.81 2.27 -0.97
CA ARG A 68 -8.78 2.06 -1.98
C ARG A 68 -9.18 2.79 -3.25
N HIS A 69 -8.37 3.76 -3.65
CA HIS A 69 -8.51 4.49 -4.91
C HIS A 69 -7.55 3.90 -5.94
N THR A 70 -8.02 3.67 -7.16
CA THR A 70 -7.22 3.15 -8.26
C THR A 70 -7.05 4.25 -9.30
N PHE A 71 -5.80 4.55 -9.61
CA PHE A 71 -5.40 5.46 -10.67
C PHE A 71 -4.73 4.64 -11.76
N VAL A 72 -4.93 5.06 -13.00
CA VAL A 72 -4.36 4.38 -14.16
C VAL A 72 -3.60 5.41 -14.97
N TYR A 73 -2.33 5.11 -15.22
CA TYR A 73 -1.45 5.98 -15.98
C TYR A 73 -0.75 5.16 -17.06
N ASP A 74 -0.71 5.70 -18.27
CA ASP A 74 0.16 5.19 -19.32
C ASP A 74 1.61 5.71 -19.10
N ILE A 75 2.58 5.08 -19.76
CA ILE A 75 3.98 5.50 -19.66
C ILE A 75 4.27 6.82 -20.40
N GLU A 76 3.38 7.30 -21.26
CA GLU A 76 3.58 8.54 -22.03
C GLU A 76 3.12 9.78 -21.26
N SER A 77 2.12 9.64 -20.39
CA SER A 77 1.59 10.68 -19.51
C SER A 77 2.51 10.99 -18.32
N GLN A 78 3.56 10.19 -18.10
CA GLN A 78 4.64 10.31 -17.10
C GLN A 78 4.34 11.27 -15.95
N LEU A 79 3.35 10.92 -15.13
CA LEU A 79 3.06 11.66 -13.91
C LEU A 79 4.14 11.38 -12.86
N GLU A 80 4.35 12.36 -11.96
CA GLU A 80 5.36 12.33 -10.89
C GLU A 80 5.35 10.99 -10.11
N ILE A 81 4.18 10.39 -9.94
CA ILE A 81 4.03 9.09 -9.26
C ILE A 81 4.63 7.95 -10.08
N VAL A 82 4.35 7.87 -11.38
CA VAL A 82 4.89 6.84 -12.27
C VAL A 82 6.40 6.97 -12.36
N ILE A 83 6.92 8.21 -12.46
CA ILE A 83 8.36 8.47 -12.47
C ILE A 83 9.02 7.98 -11.17
N ASN A 84 8.45 8.35 -10.01
CA ASN A 84 8.97 7.93 -8.72
C ASN A 84 8.91 6.41 -8.53
N LEU A 85 7.87 5.76 -9.07
CA LEU A 85 7.70 4.32 -9.07
C LEU A 85 8.76 3.63 -9.95
N LEU A 86 8.91 4.04 -11.21
CA LEU A 86 9.92 3.49 -12.13
C LEU A 86 11.34 3.68 -11.57
N ALA A 87 11.64 4.85 -10.99
CA ALA A 87 12.91 5.13 -10.35
C ALA A 87 13.18 4.23 -9.14
N THR A 88 12.16 3.95 -8.32
CA THR A 88 12.27 3.07 -7.15
C THR A 88 12.53 1.61 -7.55
N LEU A 89 11.97 1.18 -8.68
CA LEU A 89 12.09 -0.19 -9.18
C LEU A 89 13.38 -0.43 -9.99
N GLY A 90 14.13 0.62 -10.31
CA GLY A 90 15.27 0.53 -11.21
C GLY A 90 14.89 0.08 -12.62
N GLU A 91 13.61 0.22 -13.00
CA GLU A 91 13.12 -0.18 -14.31
C GLU A 91 13.59 0.82 -15.37
N THR A 92 14.42 0.32 -16.29
CA THR A 92 14.92 1.06 -17.46
C THR A 92 14.27 0.60 -18.76
N ASN A 93 13.45 -0.45 -18.70
CA ASN A 93 12.78 -1.05 -19.86
C ASN A 93 11.27 -0.77 -19.80
N THR A 94 10.94 0.44 -20.21
CA THR A 94 9.58 0.95 -20.31
C THR A 94 9.01 0.51 -21.66
N GLY A 95 8.33 -0.64 -21.71
CA GLY A 95 7.54 -0.99 -22.89
C GLY A 95 6.53 0.13 -23.16
N HIS A 96 6.40 0.55 -24.42
CA HIS A 96 5.53 1.66 -24.81
C HIS A 96 4.03 1.38 -24.55
N ASP A 97 3.65 0.14 -24.25
CA ASP A 97 2.27 -0.33 -24.15
C ASP A 97 1.86 -0.72 -22.71
N ASP A 98 2.65 -0.29 -21.71
CA ASP A 98 2.43 -0.66 -20.32
C ASP A 98 1.69 0.43 -19.53
N TYR A 99 0.64 0.01 -18.84
CA TYR A 99 -0.17 0.82 -17.94
C TYR A 99 0.16 0.49 -16.49
N TYR A 100 0.19 1.53 -15.65
CA TYR A 100 0.47 1.42 -14.23
C TYR A 100 -0.79 1.69 -13.45
N HIS A 101 -1.27 0.63 -12.81
CA HIS A 101 -2.37 0.68 -11.86
C HIS A 101 -1.81 1.03 -10.51
N ILE A 102 -2.09 2.23 -10.04
CA ILE A 102 -1.63 2.72 -8.75
C ILE A 102 -2.79 2.65 -7.77
N TYR A 103 -2.61 1.88 -6.71
CA TYR A 103 -3.59 1.71 -5.65
C TYR A 103 -3.19 2.56 -4.46
N VAL A 104 -4.04 3.51 -4.11
CA VAL A 104 -3.84 4.45 -2.99
C VAL A 104 -4.83 4.12 -1.90
N TYR A 105 -4.32 3.74 -0.74
CA TYR A 105 -5.14 3.36 0.41
C TYR A 105 -5.24 4.53 1.38
N VAL A 106 -6.46 4.95 1.62
CA VAL A 106 -6.80 6.15 2.41
C VAL A 106 -7.59 5.71 3.62
N ASN A 107 -7.18 6.15 4.79
CA ASN A 107 -7.91 5.84 6.03
C ASN A 107 -9.11 6.79 6.22
N SER A 108 -9.92 6.52 7.23
CA SER A 108 -11.08 7.35 7.57
C SER A 108 -10.78 8.81 7.91
N ALA A 109 -9.52 9.14 8.24
CA ALA A 109 -9.08 10.52 8.45
C ALA A 109 -8.66 11.23 7.15
N GLY A 110 -8.73 10.56 6.00
CA GLY A 110 -8.31 11.10 4.71
C GLY A 110 -6.79 11.06 4.49
N VAL A 111 -6.06 10.23 5.24
CA VAL A 111 -4.60 10.12 5.14
C VAL A 111 -4.21 8.87 4.34
N ILE A 112 -3.26 9.04 3.42
CA ILE A 112 -2.69 7.94 2.65
C ILE A 112 -1.78 7.12 3.56
N TYR A 113 -2.13 5.86 3.81
CA TYR A 113 -1.37 4.98 4.73
C TYR A 113 -0.68 3.83 4.02
N LYS A 114 -1.05 3.54 2.77
CA LYS A 114 -0.40 2.52 1.94
C LYS A 114 -0.53 2.92 0.47
N MET A 115 0.52 2.64 -0.30
CA MET A 115 0.49 2.73 -1.75
C MET A 115 1.15 1.49 -2.35
N ASP A 116 0.55 1.06 -3.44
CA ASP A 116 0.78 -0.22 -4.08
C ASP A 116 0.64 0.00 -5.59
N TYR A 117 1.27 -0.83 -6.41
CA TYR A 117 1.08 -0.76 -7.85
C TYR A 117 1.05 -2.12 -8.54
N ARG A 118 0.54 -2.11 -9.76
CA ARG A 118 0.60 -3.23 -10.68
C ARG A 118 0.80 -2.73 -12.11
N ARG A 119 1.76 -3.33 -12.80
CA ARG A 119 1.98 -3.14 -14.23
C ARG A 119 1.00 -4.02 -15.01
N MET A 120 0.32 -3.44 -16.00
CA MET A 120 -0.71 -4.06 -16.81
C MET A 120 -0.40 -3.79 -18.29
N SER A 121 -0.65 -4.77 -19.15
CA SER A 121 -0.51 -4.62 -20.62
C SER A 121 -1.79 -4.10 -21.28
N GLU A 122 -2.82 -3.78 -20.51
CA GLU A 122 -4.14 -3.32 -20.98
C GLU A 122 -4.55 -2.08 -20.18
N GLU A 123 -5.21 -1.13 -20.85
CA GLU A 123 -5.56 0.21 -20.34
C GLU A 123 -6.58 0.22 -19.20
N TRP A 124 -7.32 -0.89 -19.04
CA TRP A 124 -8.37 -1.10 -18.05
C TRP A 124 -9.72 -0.41 -18.33
#